data_AF-A0A950DRX7-F1
#
_entry.id   AF-A0A950DRX7-F1
#
_cell.length_a   1.000
_cell.length_b   1.000
_cell.length_c   1.000
_cell.angle_alpha   90.00
_cell.angle_beta   90.00
_cell.angle_gamma   90.00
#
_symmetry.space_group_name_H-M   'P 1'
#
loop_
_entity.id
_entity.type
_entity.pdbx_description
1 polymer ?
#
loop_
_entity_poly.entity_id
_entity_poly.type
_entity_poly.pdbx_seq_one_letter_code
_entity_poly.pdbx_strand_id
1 'polypeptide(L)'
;MATVKKLILPATLTVAELAERLGVSTAQVVKYLMTNGVVAAANQSIDYETAALAADHFGYEAESEAGAATATTAPAEAGAGRRRNPLLDISGEDPKQLMARPPVVAVLGHVDHGKTSLLDAVRKT
;
A
#
# COMPACT_ATOMS: atom_id res chain seq x y z
N MET A 1 -21.60 28.58 12.63
CA MET A 1 -21.62 27.83 11.36
C MET A 1 -20.18 27.49 11.01
N ALA A 2 -19.71 26.30 11.36
CA ALA A 2 -18.34 25.87 11.06
C ALA A 2 -18.29 25.43 9.60
N THR A 3 -17.60 26.19 8.77
CA THR A 3 -17.32 25.84 7.37
C THR A 3 -16.37 24.65 7.35
N VAL A 4 -16.91 23.45 7.17
CA VAL A 4 -16.13 22.23 6.97
C VAL A 4 -15.36 22.39 5.66
N LYS A 5 -14.05 22.59 5.75
CA LYS A 5 -13.17 22.66 4.58
C LYS A 5 -12.87 21.22 4.16
N LYS A 6 -13.41 20.81 3.03
CA LYS A 6 -13.10 19.52 2.40
C LYS A 6 -11.69 19.57 1.83
N LEU A 7 -10.88 18.56 2.14
CA LEU A 7 -9.51 18.46 1.69
C LEU A 7 -9.31 17.14 0.95
N ILE A 8 -8.96 17.23 -0.32
CA ILE A 8 -8.68 16.06 -1.15
C ILE A 8 -7.26 15.58 -0.81
N LEU A 9 -7.14 14.35 -0.33
CA LEU A 9 -5.87 13.75 0.05
C LEU A 9 -5.53 12.56 -0.88
N PRO A 10 -4.27 12.46 -1.35
CA PRO A 10 -3.80 11.30 -2.11
C PRO A 10 -3.63 10.09 -1.17
N ALA A 11 -3.47 8.89 -1.76
CA ALA A 11 -3.33 7.63 -1.02
C ALA A 11 -2.12 7.61 -0.06
N THR A 12 -1.03 8.30 -0.42
CA THR A 12 0.15 8.48 0.42
C THR A 12 0.68 9.89 0.27
N LEU A 13 0.95 10.58 1.37
CA LEU A 13 1.59 11.90 1.39
C LEU A 13 2.54 12.03 2.58
N THR A 14 3.45 13.01 2.56
CA THR A 14 4.32 13.29 3.70
C THR A 14 3.61 14.12 4.77
N VAL A 15 4.09 14.03 6.02
CA VAL A 15 3.57 14.84 7.14
C VAL A 15 3.71 16.35 6.87
N ALA A 16 4.79 16.76 6.19
CA ALA A 16 5.00 18.14 5.76
C ALA A 16 3.91 18.61 4.78
N GLU A 17 3.62 17.82 3.74
CA GLU A 17 2.56 18.12 2.77
C GLU A 17 1.18 18.16 3.41
N LEU A 18 0.91 17.28 4.38
CA LEU A 18 -0.34 17.29 5.13
C LEU A 18 -0.49 18.59 5.93
N ALA A 19 0.58 19.01 6.60
CA ALA A 19 0.59 20.25 7.38
C ALA A 19 0.38 21.49 6.50
N GLU A 20 1.01 21.55 5.34
CA GLU A 20 0.81 22.63 4.35
C GLU A 20 -0.63 22.70 3.86
N ARG A 21 -1.25 21.55 3.55
CA ARG A 21 -2.65 21.50 3.09
C ARG A 21 -3.66 21.86 4.18
N LEU A 22 -3.37 21.52 5.43
CA LEU A 22 -4.19 21.86 6.61
C LEU A 22 -3.97 23.30 7.10
N GLY A 23 -2.90 23.97 6.65
CA GLY A 23 -2.52 25.31 7.10
C GLY A 23 -2.07 25.35 8.56
N VAL A 24 -1.54 24.24 9.08
CA VAL A 24 -1.06 24.10 10.47
C VAL A 24 0.44 23.82 10.48
N SER A 25 1.10 24.06 11.62
CA SER A 25 2.54 23.76 11.72
C SER A 25 2.78 22.24 11.77
N THR A 26 3.82 21.79 11.06
CA THR A 26 4.21 20.37 11.01
C THR A 26 4.43 19.77 12.41
N ALA A 27 4.90 20.58 13.36
CA ALA A 27 5.09 20.17 14.75
C ALA A 27 3.78 19.80 15.46
N GLN A 28 2.67 20.49 15.18
CA GLN A 28 1.36 20.18 15.76
C GLN A 28 0.81 18.87 15.21
N VAL A 29 0.99 18.64 13.91
CA VAL A 29 0.60 17.40 13.24
C VAL A 29 1.40 16.21 13.79
N VAL A 30 2.72 16.34 13.89
CA VAL A 30 3.59 15.29 14.45
C VAL A 30 3.21 14.98 15.89
N LYS A 31 2.93 16.00 16.71
CA LYS A 31 2.50 15.80 18.10
C LYS A 31 1.18 15.04 18.20
N TYR A 32 0.22 15.33 17.31
CA TYR A 32 -1.04 14.61 17.24
C TYR A 32 -0.84 13.15 16.81
N LEU A 33 -0.03 12.91 15.79
CA LEU A 33 0.30 11.56 15.32
C LEU A 33 0.96 10.72 16.42
N MET A 34 1.91 11.30 17.16
CA MET A 34 2.54 10.64 18.30
C MET A 34 1.54 10.30 19.41
N THR A 35 0.54 11.15 19.65
CA THR A 35 -0.52 10.90 20.64
C THR A 35 -1.40 9.72 20.23
N ASN A 36 -1.58 9.51 18.92
CA ASN A 36 -2.32 8.38 18.34
C ASN A 36 -1.43 7.14 18.11
N GLY A 37 -0.21 7.12 18.68
CA GLY A 37 0.70 5.97 18.59
C GLY A 37 1.48 5.86 17.28
N VAL A 38 1.35 6.82 16.36
CA VAL A 38 2.07 6.85 15.09
C VAL A 38 3.27 7.79 15.20
N VAL A 39 4.47 7.22 15.35
CA VAL A 39 5.71 8.00 15.36
C VAL A 39 6.13 8.26 13.93
N ALA A 40 5.87 9.48 13.43
CA ALA A 40 6.24 9.91 12.09
C ALA A 40 7.11 11.18 12.11
N ALA A 41 8.19 11.20 11.33
CA ALA A 41 9.00 12.40 11.10
C ALA A 41 8.33 13.34 10.08
N ALA A 42 8.75 14.62 10.04
CA ALA A 42 8.18 15.62 9.12
C ALA A 42 8.21 15.21 7.64
N ASN A 43 9.28 14.52 7.22
CA ASN A 43 9.47 14.07 5.83
C ASN A 43 9.00 12.62 5.61
N GLN A 44 8.38 11.99 6.60
CA GLN A 44 7.93 10.61 6.50
C GLN A 44 6.60 10.56 5.74
N SER A 45 6.50 9.62 4.81
CA SER A 45 5.25 9.30 4.13
C SER A 45 4.30 8.57 5.08
N ILE A 46 3.06 9.03 5.11
CA ILE A 46 1.94 8.47 5.86
C ILE A 46 0.82 8.06 4.90
N ASP A 47 0.07 7.05 5.30
CA ASP A 47 -1.08 6.55 4.55
C ASP A 47 -2.32 7.45 4.73
N TYR A 48 -3.28 7.33 3.82
CA TYR A 48 -4.50 8.14 3.83
C TYR A 48 -5.29 7.98 5.14
N GLU A 49 -5.39 6.78 5.71
CA GLU A 49 -6.13 6.57 6.96
C GLU A 49 -5.55 7.41 8.12
N THR A 50 -4.23 7.40 8.26
CA THR A 50 -3.51 8.18 9.27
C THR A 50 -3.66 9.69 9.02
N ALA A 51 -3.60 10.09 7.74
CA ALA A 51 -3.76 11.47 7.31
C ALA A 51 -5.20 11.99 7.56
N ALA A 52 -6.21 11.17 7.31
CA ALA A 52 -7.61 11.49 7.53
C ALA A 52 -7.89 11.67 9.03
N LEU A 53 -7.32 10.81 9.87
CA LEU A 53 -7.46 10.91 11.33
C LEU A 53 -6.82 12.21 11.88
N ALA A 54 -5.72 12.66 11.27
CA ALA A 54 -5.12 13.95 11.58
C ALA A 54 -5.98 15.13 11.09
N ALA A 55 -6.52 15.04 9.88
CA ALA A 55 -7.36 16.08 9.31
C ALA A 55 -8.66 16.31 10.11
N ASP A 56 -9.31 15.23 10.55
CA ASP A 56 -10.54 15.27 11.37
C ASP A 56 -10.34 16.05 12.67
N HIS A 57 -9.22 15.81 13.36
CA HIS A 57 -8.87 16.52 14.59
C HIS A 57 -8.70 18.03 14.39
N PHE A 58 -8.27 18.47 13.21
CA PHE A 58 -8.14 19.89 12.87
C PHE A 58 -9.40 20.48 12.22
N GLY A 59 -10.49 19.72 12.14
CA GLY A 59 -11.79 20.16 11.62
C GLY A 59 -11.88 20.15 10.08
N TYR A 60 -11.06 19.34 9.42
CA TYR A 60 -11.08 19.14 7.97
C TYR A 60 -11.64 17.76 7.63
N GLU A 61 -12.56 17.72 6.67
CA GLU A 61 -13.12 16.47 6.16
C GLU A 61 -12.25 15.98 5.01
N ALA A 62 -11.49 14.91 5.27
CA ALA A 62 -10.57 14.32 4.30
C ALA A 62 -11.33 13.48 3.28
N GLU A 63 -11.44 13.94 2.03
CA GLU A 63 -11.98 13.14 0.93
C GLU A 63 -10.82 12.42 0.22
N SER A 64 -10.94 11.09 0.10
CA SER A 64 -9.98 10.30 -0.66
C SER A 64 -10.14 10.59 -2.15
N GLU A 65 -9.05 10.94 -2.84
CA GLU A 65 -9.04 11.04 -4.31
C GLU A 65 -9.34 9.67 -4.97
N ALA A 66 -9.31 8.56 -4.22
CA ALA A 66 -9.65 7.23 -4.70
C ALA A 66 -11.15 6.89 -4.67
N GLY A 67 -12.02 7.85 -4.35
CA GLY A 67 -13.48 7.69 -4.22
C GLY A 67 -14.29 7.60 -5.52
N ALA A 68 -13.73 7.15 -6.64
CA ALA A 68 -14.47 6.85 -7.87
C ALA A 68 -14.43 5.37 -8.27
N ALA A 69 -14.18 4.46 -7.32
CA ALA A 69 -14.39 3.03 -7.54
C ALA A 69 -14.94 2.36 -6.27
N THR A 70 -16.25 2.55 -6.08
CA THR A 70 -17.18 1.58 -5.47
C THR A 70 -16.69 0.78 -4.27
N ALA A 71 -17.18 1.17 -3.11
CA ALA A 71 -17.40 0.26 -1.99
C ALA A 71 -18.16 -0.99 -2.46
N THR A 72 -17.56 -2.16 -2.28
CA THR A 72 -18.24 -3.38 -1.82
C THR A 72 -17.18 -4.31 -1.22
N THR A 73 -17.39 -4.65 0.05
CA THR A 73 -16.80 -5.77 0.82
C THR A 73 -15.30 -5.77 1.12
N ALA A 74 -14.96 -5.38 2.35
CA ALA A 74 -13.95 -6.08 3.14
C ALA A 74 -14.64 -7.25 3.90
N PRO A 75 -13.94 -8.23 4.49
CA PRO A 75 -12.50 -8.57 4.40
C PRO A 75 -12.25 -10.07 4.09
N ALA A 76 -11.16 -10.38 3.39
CA ALA A 76 -10.52 -11.69 3.52
C ALA A 76 -9.01 -11.49 3.45
N GLU A 77 -8.40 -11.56 4.61
CA GLU A 77 -6.97 -11.56 4.81
C GLU A 77 -6.32 -12.71 4.03
N ALA A 78 -5.49 -12.38 3.05
CA ALA A 78 -4.47 -13.30 2.54
C ALA A 78 -3.36 -12.52 1.83
N GLY A 79 -2.30 -12.23 2.58
CA GLY A 79 -0.97 -12.05 2.01
C GLY A 79 -0.60 -10.63 1.63
N ALA A 80 0.03 -9.95 2.58
CA ALA A 80 0.84 -8.76 2.36
C ALA A 80 1.79 -8.89 1.13
N GLY A 81 1.88 -7.82 0.33
CA GLY A 81 3.13 -7.45 -0.32
C GLY A 81 3.31 -7.72 -1.81
N ARG A 82 2.38 -8.35 -2.53
CA ARG A 82 2.48 -8.41 -4.01
C ARG A 82 1.74 -7.23 -4.62
N ARG A 83 2.51 -6.25 -5.11
CA ARG A 83 2.04 -5.27 -6.11
C ARG A 83 1.28 -6.07 -7.18
N ARG A 84 -0.06 -6.02 -7.18
CA ARG A 84 -0.88 -6.68 -8.19
C ARG A 84 -0.56 -6.00 -9.51
N ASN A 85 0.22 -6.67 -10.36
CA ASN A 85 0.37 -6.25 -11.73
C ASN A 85 -0.95 -6.60 -12.43
N PRO A 86 -1.68 -5.64 -13.00
CA PRO A 86 -2.97 -5.91 -13.67
C PRO A 86 -2.84 -6.93 -14.81
N LEU A 87 -1.65 -7.14 -15.37
CA LEU A 87 -1.39 -8.21 -16.36
C LEU A 87 -1.34 -9.64 -15.77
N LEU A 88 -1.32 -9.78 -14.43
CA LEU A 88 -1.25 -11.08 -13.73
C LEU A 88 -2.58 -11.44 -13.05
N ASP A 89 -3.63 -10.60 -13.18
CA ASP A 89 -4.94 -10.88 -12.59
C ASP A 89 -5.77 -11.76 -13.53
N ILE A 90 -5.97 -13.02 -13.13
CA ILE A 90 -6.65 -14.05 -13.92
C ILE A 90 -8.13 -14.20 -13.55
N SER A 91 -8.66 -13.35 -12.66
CA SER A 91 -9.99 -13.51 -12.04
C SER A 91 -11.15 -13.32 -13.03
N GLY A 92 -10.89 -12.73 -14.20
CA GLY A 92 -11.88 -12.47 -15.25
C GLY A 92 -11.72 -13.32 -16.52
N GLU A 93 -10.79 -14.28 -16.53
CA GLU A 93 -10.53 -15.11 -17.71
C GLU A 93 -11.43 -16.35 -17.76
N ASP A 94 -11.98 -16.67 -18.94
CA ASP A 94 -12.76 -17.89 -19.16
C ASP A 94 -11.89 -19.15 -18.97
N PRO A 95 -12.26 -20.11 -18.11
CA PRO A 95 -11.45 -21.30 -17.84
C PRO A 95 -11.25 -22.20 -19.06
N LYS A 96 -12.10 -22.05 -20.09
CA LYS A 96 -12.01 -22.78 -21.36
C LYS A 96 -10.95 -22.22 -22.32
N GLN A 97 -10.49 -20.98 -22.09
CA GLN A 97 -9.48 -20.32 -22.92
C GLN A 97 -8.06 -20.47 -22.34
N LEU A 98 -7.93 -21.02 -21.13
CA LEU A 98 -6.65 -21.25 -20.47
C LEU A 98 -5.85 -22.36 -21.16
N MET A 99 -4.61 -22.06 -21.52
CA MET A 99 -3.68 -23.03 -22.10
C MET A 99 -2.73 -23.59 -21.04
N ALA A 100 -2.39 -24.88 -21.17
CA ALA A 100 -1.38 -25.51 -20.32
C ALA A 100 0.01 -24.92 -20.59
N ARG A 101 0.70 -24.49 -19.53
CA ARG A 101 2.07 -23.97 -19.59
C ARG A 101 3.00 -24.80 -18.69
N PRO A 102 4.27 -24.99 -19.07
CA PRO A 102 5.23 -25.69 -18.24
C PRO A 102 5.46 -24.93 -16.91
N PRO A 103 5.74 -25.65 -15.81
CA PRO A 103 5.99 -25.03 -14.51
C PRO A 103 7.34 -24.29 -14.52
N VAL A 104 7.35 -23.09 -13.93
CA VAL A 104 8.58 -22.34 -13.65
C VAL A 104 8.99 -22.62 -12.22
N VAL A 105 10.21 -23.13 -12.02
CA VAL A 105 10.73 -23.53 -10.71
C VAL A 105 11.97 -22.71 -10.38
N ALA A 106 11.99 -22.09 -9.19
CA ALA A 106 13.16 -21.41 -8.63
C ALA A 106 13.74 -22.24 -7.48
N VAL A 107 15.06 -22.45 -7.47
CA VAL A 107 15.78 -23.17 -6.41
C VAL A 107 16.54 -22.15 -5.55
N LEU A 108 16.13 -22.01 -4.29
CA LEU A 108 16.69 -21.05 -3.33
C LEU A 108 17.39 -21.79 -2.17
N GLY A 109 18.35 -21.14 -1.50
CA GLY A 109 19.10 -21.73 -0.38
C GLY A 109 20.39 -20.97 -0.06
N HIS A 110 21.08 -21.36 1.03
CA HIS A 110 22.35 -20.75 1.46
C HIS A 110 23.53 -21.10 0.51
N VAL A 111 24.67 -20.41 0.66
CA VAL A 111 25.92 -20.74 -0.06
C VAL A 111 26.31 -22.20 0.25
N ASP A 112 26.88 -22.91 -0.72
CA ASP A 112 27.31 -24.32 -0.63
C ASP A 112 26.24 -25.41 -0.40
N HIS A 113 24.95 -25.08 -0.58
CA HIS A 113 23.87 -26.09 -0.48
C HIS A 113 23.62 -26.88 -1.79
N GLY A 114 24.59 -26.95 -2.70
CA GLY A 114 24.50 -27.79 -3.91
C GLY A 114 23.41 -27.39 -4.92
N LYS A 115 22.89 -26.16 -4.86
CA LYS A 115 21.85 -25.66 -5.79
C LYS A 115 22.27 -25.83 -7.26
N THR A 116 23.54 -25.51 -7.55
CA THR A 116 24.11 -25.65 -8.90
C THR A 116 24.26 -27.12 -9.28
N SER A 117 24.78 -27.97 -8.38
CA SER A 117 24.93 -29.41 -8.62
C SER A 117 23.59 -30.10 -8.93
N LEU A 118 22.50 -29.67 -8.30
CA LEU A 118 21.15 -30.17 -8.60
C LEU A 118 20.72 -29.77 -10.02
N LEU A 119 20.96 -28.52 -10.43
CA LEU A 119 20.65 -28.06 -11.79
C LEU A 119 21.51 -28.76 -12.84
N ASP A 120 22.78 -29.01 -12.54
CA ASP A 120 23.74 -29.72 -13.38
C ASP A 120 23.32 -31.18 -13.61
N ALA A 121 22.92 -31.90 -12.55
CA ALA A 121 22.39 -33.26 -12.66
C ALA A 121 21.12 -33.35 -13.51
N VAL A 122 20.22 -32.36 -13.41
CA VAL A 122 19.00 -32.27 -14.24
C VAL A 122 19.35 -31.95 -15.70
N ARG A 123 20.35 -31.10 -15.93
CA ARG A 123 20.80 -30.67 -17.26
C ARG A 123 21.75 -31.65 -17.94
N LYS A 124 22.30 -32.62 -17.21
CA LYS A 124 23.35 -33.54 -17.67
C LYS A 124 24.60 -32.78 -18.17
N THR A 125 24.91 -31.67 -17.52
CA THR A 125 26.05 -30.79 -17.75
C THR A 125 26.85 -30.70 -16.48
#